data_AF-A0A3N5PEA9-F1
#
_entry.id   AF-A0A3N5PEA9-F1
#
_cell.length_a   1.000
_cell.length_b   1.000
_cell.length_c   1.000
_cell.angle_alpha   90.00
_cell.angle_beta   90.00
_cell.angle_gamma   90.00
#
_symmetry.space_group_name_H-M   'P 1'
#
loop_
_entity.id
_entity.type
_entity.pdbx_description
1 polymer ?
#
loop_
_entity_poly.entity_id
_entity_poly.type
_entity_poly.pdbx_seq_one_letter_code
_entity_poly.pdbx_strand_id
1 'polypeptide(L)' 'MNEKLQRLIDEMVEKGIRLPEAMREFERRFISKVLAESDGNLSKAADALGLHRNTLSRKIAEHRIKRRP' A
#
# COMPACT_ATOMS: atom_id res chain seq x y z
N MET A 1 20.12 4.42 4.85
CA MET A 1 19.02 3.99 3.94
C MET A 1 18.91 2.47 4.05
N ASN A 2 17.69 1.88 4.04
CA ASN A 2 17.51 0.44 4.23
C ASN A 2 18.05 -0.34 3.02
N GLU A 3 19.10 -1.16 3.20
CA GLU A 3 19.77 -1.92 2.12
C GLU A 3 18.84 -2.88 1.35
N LYS A 4 17.77 -3.37 1.99
CA LYS A 4 16.78 -4.21 1.31
C LYS A 4 15.93 -3.40 0.34
N LEU A 5 15.62 -2.15 0.69
CA LEU A 5 14.86 -1.26 -0.18
C LEU A 5 15.68 -0.84 -1.40
N GLN A 6 16.96 -0.55 -1.22
CA GLN A 6 17.84 -0.21 -2.36
C GLN A 6 17.90 -1.35 -3.38
N ARG A 7 18.15 -2.59 -2.91
CA ARG A 7 18.16 -3.77 -3.78
C ARG A 7 16.85 -3.97 -4.53
N LEU A 8 15.72 -3.75 -3.87
CA LEU A 8 14.40 -3.83 -4.53
C LEU A 8 14.26 -2.76 -5.61
N ILE A 9 14.68 -1.52 -5.34
CA ILE A 9 14.61 -0.43 -6.33
C ILE A 9 15.48 -0.76 -7.55
N ASP A 10 16.71 -1.24 -7.33
CA ASP A 10 17.63 -1.60 -8.42
C ASP A 10 17.00 -2.68 -9.32
N GLU A 11 16.42 -3.73 -8.73
CA GLU A 11 15.71 -4.78 -9.47
C GLU A 11 14.48 -4.26 -10.24
N MET A 12 13.71 -3.35 -9.64
CA MET A 12 12.54 -2.75 -10.29
C MET A 12 12.94 -1.91 -11.51
N VAL A 13 14.05 -1.17 -11.42
CA VAL A 13 14.59 -0.37 -12.53
C VAL A 13 15.15 -1.28 -13.62
N GLU A 14 15.92 -2.32 -13.25
CA GLU A 14 16.47 -3.30 -14.20
C GLU A 14 15.37 -4.01 -15.00
N LYS A 15 14.25 -4.35 -14.35
CA LYS A 15 13.08 -4.95 -14.99
C LYS A 15 12.20 -3.97 -15.77
N GLY A 16 12.56 -2.68 -15.80
CA GLY A 16 11.82 -1.65 -16.52
C GLY A 16 10.46 -1.30 -15.91
N ILE A 17 10.25 -1.56 -14.61
CA ILE A 17 9.02 -1.20 -13.92
C ILE A 17 8.94 0.32 -13.84
N ARG A 18 7.85 0.88 -14.36
CA ARG A 18 7.66 2.33 -14.38
C ARG A 18 7.25 2.82 -12.99
N LEU A 19 7.71 4.02 -12.63
CA LEU A 19 7.38 4.64 -11.34
C LEU A 19 5.87 4.66 -11.03
N PRO A 20 4.94 4.98 -11.96
CA PRO A 20 3.51 4.94 -11.66
C PRO A 20 2.98 3.55 -11.33
N GLU A 21 3.55 2.50 -11.93
CA GLU A 21 3.20 1.11 -11.64
C GLU A 21 3.74 0.68 -10.28
N ALA A 22 5.01 0.99 -10.01
CA ALA A 22 5.66 0.78 -8.73
C ALA A 22 4.87 1.41 -7.57
N MET A 23 4.51 2.69 -7.73
CA MET A 23 3.74 3.44 -6.73
C MET A 23 2.35 2.85 -6.50
N ARG A 24 1.66 2.44 -7.58
CA ARG A 24 0.34 1.81 -7.49
C ARG A 24 0.41 0.50 -6.74
N GLU A 25 1.37 -0.36 -7.06
CA GLU A 25 1.50 -1.67 -6.43
C GLU A 25 1.98 -1.56 -4.98
N PHE A 26 2.92 -0.66 -4.70
CA PHE A 26 3.35 -0.35 -3.35
C PHE A 26 2.18 0.12 -2.50
N GLU A 27 1.43 1.13 -2.96
CA GLU A 27 0.30 1.67 -2.23
C GLU A 27 -0.77 0.59 -1.96
N ARG A 28 -1.10 -0.23 -2.96
CA ARG A 28 -2.05 -1.34 -2.82
C ARG A 28 -1.60 -2.32 -1.74
N ARG A 29 -0.34 -2.77 -1.79
CA ARG A 29 0.20 -3.76 -0.83
C ARG A 29 0.31 -3.18 0.58
N PHE A 30 0.77 -1.94 0.69
CA PHE A 30 0.95 -1.26 1.97
C PHE A 30 -0.38 -1.08 2.68
N ILE A 31 -1.39 -0.55 1.99
CA ILE A 31 -2.76 -0.40 2.53
C ILE A 31 -3.35 -1.77 2.93
N SER A 32 -3.20 -2.79 2.07
CA SER A 32 -3.72 -4.13 2.35
C SER A 32 -3.10 -4.74 3.61
N LYS A 33 -1.80 -4.55 3.82
CA LYS A 33 -1.06 -5.04 4.99
C LYS A 33 -1.54 -4.36 6.27
N VAL A 34 -1.68 -3.04 6.28
CA VAL A 34 -2.15 -2.30 7.46
C VAL A 34 -3.62 -2.60 7.78
N LEU A 35 -4.47 -2.76 6.75
CA LEU A 35 -5.86 -3.20 6.97
C LEU A 35 -5.93 -4.59 7.61
N ALA A 36 -5.08 -5.51 7.18
CA ALA A 36 -5.01 -6.85 7.77
C ALA A 36 -4.53 -6.81 9.23
N GLU A 37 -3.54 -5.96 9.55
CA GLU A 37 -3.07 -5.75 10.92
C GLU A 37 -4.08 -5.01 11.82
N SER A 38 -5.03 -4.32 11.21
CA SER A 38 -6.12 -3.63 11.91
C SER A 38 -7.39 -4.48 12.00
N ASP A 39 -7.36 -5.77 11.66
CA ASP A 39 -8.53 -6.67 11.59
C ASP A 39 -9.68 -6.09 10.75
N GLY A 40 -9.33 -5.40 9.66
CA GLY A 40 -10.32 -4.73 8.79
C GLY A 40 -10.93 -3.45 9.38
N ASN A 41 -10.54 -3.02 10.57
CA ASN A 41 -11.00 -1.78 11.16
C ASN A 41 -10.44 -0.57 10.39
N LEU A 42 -11.32 0.05 9.61
CA LEU A 42 -10.94 1.13 8.72
C LEU A 42 -10.43 2.39 9.45
N SER A 43 -10.97 2.70 10.63
CA SER A 43 -10.53 3.87 11.40
C SER A 43 -9.13 3.65 11.95
N LYS A 44 -8.88 2.48 12.58
CA LYS A 44 -7.54 2.11 13.07
C LYS A 44 -6.51 2.08 11.95
N ALA A 45 -6.87 1.52 10.80
CA ALA A 45 -6.00 1.48 9.64
C ALA A 45 -5.72 2.89 9.07
N ALA A 46 -6.71 3.78 9.08
CA ALA A 46 -6.55 5.15 8.65
C ALA A 46 -5.59 5.91 9.57
N ASP A 47 -5.75 5.76 10.89
CA ASP A 47 -4.87 6.36 11.89
C ASP A 47 -3.43 5.84 11.74
N ALA A 48 -3.24 4.52 11.58
CA ALA A 48 -1.92 3.90 11.39
C ALA A 48 -1.24 4.33 10.08
N LEU A 49 -2.02 4.59 9.03
CA LEU A 49 -1.52 5.11 7.75
C LEU A 49 -1.31 6.63 7.75
N GLY A 50 -1.74 7.34 8.80
CA GLY A 50 -1.75 8.81 8.83
C GLY A 50 -2.69 9.42 7.76
N LEU A 51 -3.74 8.69 7.38
CA LEU A 51 -4.69 9.11 6.35
C LEU A 51 -6.04 9.42 6.98
N HIS A 52 -6.77 10.37 6.40
CA HIS A 52 -8.18 10.50 6.71
C HIS A 52 -8.95 9.24 6.25
N ARG A 53 -9.87 8.74 7.07
CA ARG A 53 -10.69 7.53 6.78
C ARG A 53 -11.34 7.54 5.40
N ASN A 54 -11.85 8.70 4.95
CA ASN A 54 -12.48 8.83 3.63
C ASN A 54 -11.46 8.66 2.48
N THR A 55 -10.24 9.18 2.65
CA THR A 55 -9.14 9.00 1.71
C THR A 55 -8.76 7.52 1.63
N LEU A 56 -8.66 6.84 2.78
CA LEU A 56 -8.38 5.41 2.82
C LEU A 56 -9.50 4.61 2.14
N SER A 57 -10.77 4.91 2.43
CA SER A 57 -11.92 4.25 1.81
C SER A 57 -11.91 4.36 0.28
N ARG A 58 -11.60 5.55 -0.24
CA ARG A 58 -11.49 5.79 -1.68
C ARG A 58 -10.31 5.01 -2.29
N LYS A 59 -9.14 5.01 -1.65
CA LYS A 59 -7.98 4.23 -2.10
C LYS A 59 -8.25 2.72 -2.12
N ILE A 60 -8.98 2.20 -1.13
CA ILE A 60 -9.40 0.79 -1.11
C ILE A 60 -10.25 0.45 -2.34
N ALA A 61 -11.18 1.32 -2.71
CA ALA A 61 -12.01 1.15 -3.89
C ALA A 61 -11.19 1.27 -5.19
N GLU A 62 -10.34 2.30 -5.31
CA GLU A 62 -9.45 2.54 -6.46
C GLU A 62 -8.53 1.34 -6.73
N HIS A 63 -7.97 0.75 -5.67
CA HIS A 63 -7.05 -0.39 -5.75
C HIS A 63 -7.74 -1.76 -5.69
N ARG A 64 -9.08 -1.81 -5.62
CA ARG A 64 -9.90 -3.03 -5.50
C ARG A 64 -9.42 -3.96 -4.39
N ILE A 65 -9.05 -3.39 -3.25
CA ILE A 65 -8.54 -4.14 -2.10
C ILE A 65 -9.71 -4.88 -1.44
N LYS A 66 -9.63 -6.21 -1.43
CA LYS A 66 -10.64 -7.05 -0.75
C LYS A 66 -10.43 -6.92 0.76
N ARG A 67 -11.49 -6.57 1.49
CA ARG A 67 -11.54 -6.77 2.93
C ARG A 67 -11.64 -8.27 3.16
N ARG A 68 -10.65 -8.88 3.84
CA ARG A 68 -10.84 -10.26 4.30
C ARG A 68 -12.06 -10.27 5.24
N PRO A 69 -12.92 -11.31 5.18
CA PRO A 69 -14.02 -11.46 6.10
C PRO A 69 -13.52 -11.63 7.54
#